data_AF-A0A3B0STB5-F1
#
_entry.id   AF-A0A3B0STB5-F1
#
_cell.length_a   1.000
_cell.length_b   1.000
_cell.length_c   1.000
_cell.angle_alpha   90.00
_cell.angle_beta   90.00
_cell.angle_gamma   90.00
#
_symmetry.space_group_name_H-M   'P 1'
#
loop_
_entity.id
_entity.type
_entity.pdbx_description
1 polymer ?
#
loop_
_entity_poly.entity_id
_entity_poly.type
_entity_poly.pdbx_seq_one_letter_code
_entity_poly.pdbx_strand_id
1 'polypeptide(L)'
;DLKIHALHHRLPALPYIGIPGGMASLYTVNRADVLPIVGPTAIDGYAVVNGFSGHGFKESQIIGSMMAQWITGERANFDTDVPMEFFSIDRDPIDIAEHNVLA
;
A
#
# COMPACT_ATOMS: atom_id res chain seq x y z
N ASP A 1 13.39 -20.43 9.72
CA ASP A 1 13.43 -20.65 11.18
C ASP A 1 13.07 -19.41 12.01
N LEU A 2 13.81 -18.29 11.90
CA LEU A 2 13.59 -17.07 12.70
C LEU A 2 12.13 -16.60 12.85
N LYS A 3 11.34 -16.61 11.76
CA LYS A 3 9.94 -16.16 11.79
C LYS A 3 9.05 -17.04 12.70
N ILE A 4 9.31 -18.35 12.72
CA ILE A 4 8.57 -19.28 13.57
C ILE A 4 8.95 -19.08 15.04
N HIS A 5 10.23 -18.86 15.33
CA HIS A 5 10.67 -18.50 16.69
C HIS A 5 10.07 -17.16 17.16
N ALA A 6 10.01 -16.15 16.29
CA ALA A 6 9.37 -14.88 16.62
C ALA A 6 7.87 -15.04 16.91
N LEU A 7 7.18 -15.93 16.18
CA LEU A 7 5.78 -16.28 16.44
C LEU A 7 5.61 -16.92 17.82
N HIS A 8 6.40 -17.96 18.15
CA HIS A 8 6.32 -18.62 19.45
C HIS A 8 6.79 -17.74 20.61
N HIS A 9 7.68 -16.78 20.37
CA HIS A 9 8.01 -15.78 21.37
C HIS A 9 6.79 -14.90 21.73
N ARG A 10 5.98 -14.53 20.74
CA ARG A 10 4.73 -13.77 20.94
C ARG A 10 3.57 -14.62 21.45
N LEU A 11 3.54 -15.91 21.09
CA LEU A 11 2.49 -16.87 21.44
C LEU A 11 3.10 -18.16 22.03
N PRO A 12 3.62 -18.13 23.27
CA PRO A 12 4.39 -19.25 23.83
C PRO A 12 3.56 -20.52 24.05
N ALA A 13 2.24 -20.39 24.22
CA ALA A 13 1.34 -21.52 24.36
C ALA A 13 0.90 -22.15 23.03
N LEU A 14 1.26 -21.55 21.88
CA LEU A 14 0.93 -22.11 20.57
C LEU A 14 1.72 -23.42 20.38
N PRO A 15 1.05 -24.57 20.16
CA PRO A 15 1.74 -25.83 19.95
C PRO A 15 2.48 -25.84 18.61
N TYR A 16 3.64 -26.51 18.56
CA TYR A 16 4.42 -26.66 17.33
C TYR A 16 3.81 -27.78 16.46
N ILE A 17 2.82 -27.44 15.64
CA ILE A 17 2.11 -28.38 14.78
C ILE A 17 2.11 -27.91 13.31
N GLY A 18 2.19 -28.87 12.38
CA GLY A 18 2.16 -28.62 10.93
C GLY A 18 3.54 -28.52 10.28
N ILE A 19 3.55 -28.40 8.95
CA ILE A 19 4.75 -28.22 8.13
C ILE A 19 4.74 -26.78 7.61
N PRO A 20 5.73 -25.94 7.96
CA PRO A 20 5.79 -24.58 7.46
C PRO A 20 5.87 -24.52 5.94
N GLY A 21 4.93 -23.82 5.32
CA GLY A 21 4.99 -23.40 3.91
C GLY A 21 5.49 -21.96 3.79
N GLY A 22 5.73 -21.51 2.56
CA GLY A 22 6.11 -20.13 2.28
C GLY A 22 5.65 -19.66 0.91
N MET A 23 5.31 -18.38 0.82
CA MET A 23 5.12 -17.66 -0.44
C MET A 23 6.18 -16.57 -0.51
N ALA A 24 6.71 -16.34 -1.71
CA ALA A 24 7.52 -15.17 -2.02
C ALA A 24 6.82 -14.38 -3.13
N SER A 25 6.82 -13.06 -2.98
CA SER A 25 6.32 -12.13 -3.98
C SER A 25 7.19 -10.88 -3.98
N LEU A 26 7.17 -10.15 -5.10
CA LEU A 26 7.76 -8.82 -5.18
C LEU A 26 6.67 -7.79 -4.89
N TYR A 27 6.97 -6.82 -4.06
CA TYR A 27 6.12 -5.64 -3.89
C TYR A 27 6.97 -4.38 -3.99
N THR A 28 6.34 -3.30 -4.45
CA THR A 28 6.99 -2.00 -4.60
C THR A 28 6.90 -1.22 -3.30
N VAL A 29 8.02 -0.60 -2.90
CA VAL A 29 8.13 0.18 -1.66
C VAL A 29 8.52 1.60 -2.02
N ASN A 30 7.69 2.55 -1.61
CA ASN A 30 8.07 3.94 -1.54
C ASN A 30 8.90 4.16 -0.28
N ARG A 31 10.20 4.42 -0.45
CA ARG A 31 11.13 4.62 0.68
C ARG A 31 11.07 6.01 1.29
N ALA A 32 10.44 6.97 0.62
CA ALA A 32 10.38 8.35 1.11
C ALA A 32 9.42 8.44 2.31
N ASP A 33 8.24 7.83 2.21
CA ASP A 33 7.21 7.93 3.24
C ASP A 33 6.20 6.78 3.25
N VAL A 34 6.53 5.63 2.63
CA VAL A 34 5.72 4.40 2.62
C VAL A 34 4.28 4.52 2.10
N LEU A 35 3.89 5.67 1.56
CA LEU A 35 2.60 5.89 0.94
C LEU A 35 2.65 5.57 -0.56
N PRO A 36 1.53 5.14 -1.16
CA PRO A 36 1.46 4.89 -2.59
C PRO A 36 1.69 6.18 -3.40
N ILE A 37 2.16 5.99 -4.63
CA ILE A 37 2.24 7.03 -5.64
C ILE A 37 1.15 6.77 -6.67
N VAL A 38 0.22 7.70 -6.78
CA VAL A 38 -1.03 7.59 -7.54
C VAL A 38 -1.27 8.87 -8.32
N GLY A 39 -1.65 8.72 -9.58
CA GLY A 39 -2.19 9.81 -10.38
C GLY A 39 -1.48 10.04 -11.71
N PRO A 40 -1.87 11.09 -12.45
CA PRO A 40 -1.29 11.43 -13.72
C PRO A 40 0.20 11.77 -13.60
N THR A 41 0.92 11.54 -14.69
CA THR A 41 2.32 11.93 -14.84
C THR A 41 2.44 13.09 -15.83
N ALA A 42 3.66 13.58 -16.06
CA ALA A 42 3.94 14.54 -17.12
C ALA A 42 3.67 14.01 -18.54
N ILE A 43 3.45 12.71 -18.72
CA ILE A 43 3.09 12.10 -20.01
C ILE A 43 1.57 12.08 -20.14
N ASP A 44 1.06 12.71 -21.20
CA ASP A 44 -0.38 12.80 -21.45
C ASP A 44 -1.02 11.40 -21.55
N GLY A 45 -2.15 11.23 -20.87
CA GLY A 45 -2.86 9.96 -20.76
C GLY A 45 -2.14 8.86 -19.97
N TYR A 46 -1.00 9.13 -19.32
CA TYR A 46 -0.25 8.15 -18.54
C TYR A 46 -0.32 8.46 -17.04
N ALA A 47 -0.90 7.53 -16.28
CA ALA A 47 -1.00 7.59 -14.83
C ALA A 47 -0.34 6.38 -14.17
N VAL A 48 0.12 6.55 -12.93
CA VAL A 48 0.74 5.49 -12.14
C VAL A 48 -0.12 5.14 -10.93
N VAL A 49 -0.05 3.88 -10.52
CA VAL A 49 -0.65 3.35 -9.29
C VAL A 49 0.31 2.30 -8.72
N ASN A 50 1.26 2.72 -7.88
CA ASN A 50 2.31 1.85 -7.37
C ASN A 50 2.79 2.28 -5.98
N GLY A 51 3.81 1.60 -5.43
CA GLY A 51 4.49 2.06 -4.22
C GLY A 51 3.71 1.87 -2.92
N PHE A 52 2.71 0.99 -2.89
CA PHE A 52 1.86 0.73 -1.72
C PHE A 52 2.61 0.24 -0.48
N SER A 53 3.89 -0.16 -0.61
CA SER A 53 4.77 -0.48 0.50
C SER A 53 4.26 -1.57 1.46
N GLY A 54 3.35 -2.45 1.01
CA GLY A 54 2.73 -3.48 1.86
C GLY A 54 1.31 -3.14 2.35
N HIS A 55 0.84 -1.90 2.16
CA HIS A 55 -0.50 -1.46 2.54
C HIS A 55 -1.57 -1.68 1.45
N GLY A 56 -1.17 -2.23 0.30
CA GLY A 56 -2.01 -2.30 -0.90
C GLY A 56 -3.34 -3.01 -0.70
N PHE A 57 -3.40 -4.06 0.13
CA PHE A 57 -4.66 -4.74 0.41
C PHE A 57 -5.71 -3.85 1.09
N LYS A 58 -5.26 -2.93 1.95
CA LYS A 58 -6.14 -1.99 2.69
C LYS A 58 -6.50 -0.77 1.84
N GLU A 59 -5.57 -0.28 1.03
CA GLU A 59 -5.69 1.00 0.33
C GLU A 59 -6.25 0.88 -1.09
N SER A 60 -6.11 -0.29 -1.73
CA SER A 60 -6.44 -0.49 -3.15
C SER A 60 -7.89 -0.15 -3.53
N GLN A 61 -8.84 -0.34 -2.62
CA GLN A 61 -10.26 -0.06 -2.84
C GLN A 61 -10.50 1.45 -3.00
N ILE A 62 -9.90 2.23 -2.11
CA ILE A 62 -10.02 3.70 -2.11
C ILE A 62 -9.25 4.28 -3.30
N ILE A 63 -8.06 3.75 -3.59
CA ILE A 63 -7.26 4.15 -4.76
C ILE A 63 -7.96 3.77 -6.07
N GLY A 64 -8.66 2.63 -6.12
CA GLY A 64 -9.50 2.26 -7.25
C GLY A 64 -10.63 3.26 -7.50
N SER A 65 -11.36 3.66 -6.45
CA SER A 65 -12.36 4.74 -6.53
C SER A 65 -11.74 6.05 -7.02
N MET A 66 -10.61 6.46 -6.46
CA MET A 66 -9.90 7.68 -6.85
C MET A 66 -9.50 7.68 -8.34
N MET A 67 -8.99 6.56 -8.84
CA MET A 67 -8.63 6.41 -10.25
C MET A 67 -9.86 6.40 -11.16
N ALA A 68 -10.97 5.78 -10.74
CA ALA A 68 -12.22 5.80 -11.49
C ALA A 68 -12.74 7.24 -11.65
N GLN A 69 -12.78 8.01 -10.56
CA GLN A 69 -13.17 9.42 -10.57
C GLN A 69 -12.31 10.25 -11.53
N TRP A 70 -10.99 10.05 -11.52
CA TRP A 70 -10.08 10.76 -12.42
C TRP A 70 -10.27 10.39 -13.89
N ILE A 71 -10.50 9.11 -14.19
CA ILE A 71 -10.70 8.64 -15.58
C ILE A 71 -12.04 9.09 -16.15
N THR A 72 -13.12 9.04 -15.37
CA THR A 72 -14.48 9.27 -15.88
C THR A 72 -15.00 10.68 -15.64
N GLY A 73 -14.45 11.38 -14.65
CA GLY A 73 -15.01 12.65 -14.15
C GLY A 73 -16.32 12.48 -13.37
N GLU A 74 -16.75 11.26 -13.10
CA GLU A 74 -17.98 10.94 -12.36
C GLU A 74 -17.69 10.60 -10.89
N ARG A 75 -18.70 10.76 -10.03
CA ARG A 75 -18.63 10.43 -8.60
C ARG A 75 -19.78 9.52 -8.18
N ALA A 76 -19.47 8.49 -7.40
CA ALA A 76 -20.40 7.60 -6.73
C ALA A 76 -20.60 7.98 -5.25
N ASN A 77 -21.68 7.49 -4.65
CA ASN A 77 -22.07 7.85 -3.28
C ASN A 77 -21.09 7.38 -2.18
N PHE A 78 -20.21 6.42 -2.48
CA PHE A 78 -19.23 5.85 -1.54
C PHE A 78 -17.79 6.21 -1.90
N ASP A 79 -17.62 7.12 -2.86
CA ASP A 79 -16.30 7.55 -3.30
C ASP A 79 -15.56 8.30 -2.19
N THR A 80 -14.23 8.18 -2.22
CA THR A 80 -13.38 8.93 -1.32
C THR A 80 -13.37 10.41 -1.69
N ASP A 81 -13.42 11.28 -0.67
CA ASP A 81 -13.20 12.72 -0.81
C ASP A 81 -11.72 13.11 -0.65
N VAL A 82 -10.82 12.13 -0.45
CA VAL A 82 -9.38 12.38 -0.37
C VAL A 82 -8.88 12.92 -1.72
N PRO A 83 -8.21 14.08 -1.77
CA PRO A 83 -7.65 14.62 -3.00
C PRO A 83 -6.56 13.70 -3.56
N MET A 84 -6.57 13.47 -4.87
CA MET A 84 -5.55 12.63 -5.53
C MET A 84 -4.15 13.23 -5.39
N GLU A 85 -4.05 14.55 -5.28
CA GLU A 85 -2.81 15.30 -5.06
C GLU A 85 -2.04 14.82 -3.82
N PHE A 86 -2.75 14.26 -2.83
CA PHE A 86 -2.14 13.66 -1.64
C PHE A 86 -1.20 12.49 -1.97
N PHE A 87 -1.39 11.82 -3.10
CA PHE A 87 -0.58 10.70 -3.56
C PHE A 87 0.21 11.00 -4.85
N SER A 88 0.15 12.23 -5.37
CA SER A 88 0.80 12.62 -6.63
C SER A 88 2.29 12.25 -6.67
N ILE A 89 2.81 11.96 -7.86
CA ILE A 89 4.25 11.75 -8.08
C ILE A 89 5.09 13.01 -7.78
N ASP A 90 4.47 14.19 -7.90
CA ASP A 90 5.14 15.49 -7.73
C ASP A 90 4.97 16.07 -6.31
N ARG A 91 4.35 15.32 -5.39
CA ARG A 91 4.18 15.79 -4.01
C ARG A 91 5.49 15.75 -3.25
N ASP A 92 5.65 16.63 -2.28
CA ASP A 92 6.69 16.48 -1.28
C ASP A 92 6.42 15.22 -0.41
N PRO A 93 7.44 14.42 -0.10
CA PRO A 93 7.30 13.31 0.84
C PRO A 93 6.74 13.79 2.19
N ILE A 94 5.83 13.01 2.75
CA ILE A 94 5.25 13.30 4.06
C ILE A 94 6.25 12.87 5.12
N ASP A 95 6.62 13.80 6.01
CA ASP A 95 7.49 13.49 7.13
C ASP A 95 6.77 12.56 8.12
N ILE A 96 7.27 11.34 8.23
CA ILE A 96 6.75 10.31 9.12
C ILE A 96 7.87 9.86 10.06
N ALA A 97 7.53 9.73 11.35
CA ALA A 97 8.49 9.33 12.37
C ALA A 97 9.03 7.91 12.17
N GLU A 98 8.23 7.05 11.53
CA GLU A 98 8.51 5.62 11.41
C GLU A 98 8.07 5.10 10.04
N HIS A 99 9.00 4.54 9.28
CA HIS A 99 8.73 3.89 7.99
C HIS A 99 8.37 2.42 8.18
N ASN A 100 7.40 2.17 9.05
CA ASN A 100 6.97 0.81 9.39
C ASN A 100 5.99 0.29 8.35
N VAL A 101 6.36 -0.84 7.76
CA VAL A 101 5.56 -1.55 6.77
C VAL A 101 5.45 -3.00 7.21
N LEU A 102 4.26 -3.37 7.67
CA LEU A 102 3.92 -4.74 8.05
C LEU A 102 3.16 -5.37 6.90
N ALA A 103 3.87 -6.13 6.07
CA ALA A 103 3.26 -7.16 5.23
C ALA A 103 3.08 -8.46 6.03
#